data_AF-A0A9E8M104-F1
#
_entry.id   AF-A0A9E8M104-F1
#
_cell.length_a   1.000
_cell.length_b   1.000
_cell.length_c   1.000
_cell.angle_alpha   90.00
_cell.angle_beta   90.00
_cell.angle_gamma   90.00
#
_symmetry.space_group_name_H-M   'P 1'
#
loop_
_entity.id
_entity.type
_entity.pdbx_description
1 polymer ?
#
loop_
_entity_poly.entity_id
_entity_poly.type
_entity_poly.pdbx_seq_one_letter_code
_entity_poly.pdbx_strand_id
1 'polypeptide(L)'
;MVTIKYVRTVVGWFNVTVGNNRYNVAPEVFRKFTGVSSNATLGVAELNAADVDALIKHSIAIGVGAWRANGEEVGGNQGNGEEIGGL
;
A
#
# COMPACT_ATOMS: atom_id res chain seq x y z
N MET A 1 9.01 12.50 -5.93
CA MET A 1 9.19 11.44 -4.93
C MET A 1 7.85 11.21 -4.26
N VAL A 2 7.54 9.96 -3.89
CA VAL A 2 6.31 9.53 -3.23
C VAL A 2 6.68 8.98 -1.86
N THR A 3 6.10 9.56 -0.82
CA THR A 3 6.29 9.11 0.56
C THR A 3 5.37 7.92 0.85
N ILE A 4 5.95 6.80 1.26
CA ILE A 4 5.22 5.61 1.71
C ILE A 4 5.44 5.40 3.20
N LYS A 5 4.42 4.90 3.90
CA LYS A 5 4.55 4.43 5.29
C LYS A 5 4.50 2.92 5.30
N TYR A 6 5.26 2.26 6.17
CA TYR A 6 5.25 0.81 6.25
C TYR A 6 5.26 0.30 7.69
N VAL A 7 4.66 -0.88 7.88
CA VAL A 7 4.70 -1.65 9.13
C VAL A 7 4.90 -3.12 8.78
N ARG A 8 5.82 -3.79 9.47
CA ARG A 8 6.06 -5.22 9.38
C ARG A 8 5.07 -5.95 10.25
N THR A 9 4.41 -6.95 9.67
CA THR A 9 3.47 -7.85 10.34
C THR A 9 4.21 -8.95 11.10
N VAL A 10 3.47 -9.65 11.98
CA VAL A 10 3.99 -10.82 12.72
C VAL A 10 4.50 -11.92 11.78
N VAL A 11 3.88 -12.11 10.61
CA VAL A 11 4.31 -13.09 9.60
C VAL A 11 5.45 -12.58 8.71
N GLY A 12 6.00 -11.40 9.00
CA GLY A 12 7.19 -10.86 8.35
C GLY A 12 6.95 -10.07 7.06
N TRP A 13 5.71 -9.97 6.58
CA TRP A 13 5.30 -9.14 5.44
C TRP A 13 5.13 -7.67 5.83
N PHE A 14 5.05 -6.77 4.85
CA PHE A 14 4.92 -5.33 5.08
C PHE A 14 3.57 -4.79 4.63
N ASN A 15 2.84 -4.18 5.56
CA ASN A 15 1.71 -3.31 5.25
C ASN A 15 2.24 -1.94 4.84
N VAL A 16 2.16 -1.64 3.55
CA VAL A 16 2.59 -0.37 2.95
C VAL A 16 1.38 0.51 2.69
N THR A 17 1.47 1.77 3.10
CA THR A 17 0.47 2.81 2.85
C THR A 17 1.03 3.81 1.84
N VAL A 18 0.30 4.01 0.74
CA VAL A 18 0.60 4.97 -0.32
C VAL A 18 -0.61 5.87 -0.50
N GLY A 19 -0.52 7.13 -0.05
CA GLY A 19 -1.70 7.98 0.11
C GLY A 19 -2.71 7.33 1.06
N ASN A 20 -3.94 7.13 0.59
CA ASN A 20 -5.01 6.44 1.32
C ASN A 20 -5.11 4.93 1.03
N ASN A 21 -4.25 4.40 0.16
CA ASN A 21 -4.26 3.01 -0.24
C ASN A 21 -3.35 2.16 0.64
N ARG A 22 -3.74 0.91 0.90
CA ARG A 22 -2.95 -0.05 1.67
C ARG A 22 -2.69 -1.33 0.89
N TYR A 23 -1.45 -1.77 0.96
CA TYR A 23 -0.93 -2.94 0.26
C TYR A 23 -0.18 -3.84 1.22
N ASN A 24 -0.35 -5.14 1.10
CA ASN A 24 0.47 -6.13 1.77
C ASN A 24 1.55 -6.61 0.79
N VAL A 25 2.81 -6.47 1.18
CA VAL A 25 3.97 -6.67 0.32
C VAL A 25 4.90 -7.71 0.96
N ALA A 26 5.32 -8.70 0.17
CA ALA A 26 6.28 -9.70 0.61
C ALA A 26 7.65 -9.05 0.91
N PRO A 27 8.41 -9.53 1.90
CA PRO A 27 9.63 -8.87 2.36
C PRO A 27 10.72 -8.74 1.28
N GLU A 28 10.86 -9.74 0.40
CA GLU A 28 11.79 -9.73 -0.73
C GLU A 28 11.42 -8.67 -1.78
N VAL A 29 10.12 -8.50 -2.05
CA VAL A 29 9.61 -7.45 -2.95
C VAL A 29 9.84 -6.09 -2.32
N PHE A 30 9.44 -5.90 -1.07
CA PHE A 30 9.57 -4.62 -0.36
C PHE A 30 11.02 -4.14 -0.30
N ARG A 31 11.95 -5.03 0.05
CA ARG A 31 13.38 -4.67 0.19
C ARG A 31 14.06 -4.39 -1.15
N LYS A 32 13.61 -5.04 -2.23
CA LYS A 32 14.12 -4.77 -3.58
C LYS A 32 13.94 -3.30 -3.97
N PHE A 33 12.82 -2.69 -3.59
CA PHE A 33 12.52 -1.29 -3.94
C PHE A 33 12.97 -0.29 -2.88
N THR A 34 12.88 -0.63 -1.59
CA THR A 34 13.11 0.33 -0.51
C THR A 34 14.53 0.32 0.06
N GLY A 35 15.32 -0.75 -0.15
CA GLY A 35 16.63 -0.90 0.49
C GLY A 35 16.59 -0.98 2.03
N VAL A 36 15.39 -1.09 2.61
CA VAL A 36 15.19 -1.07 4.06
C VAL A 36 15.79 -2.32 4.71
N SER A 37 16.46 -2.12 5.85
CA SER A 37 17.10 -3.18 6.63
C SER A 37 16.14 -4.32 7.01
N SER A 38 16.66 -5.53 7.10
CA SER A 38 15.89 -6.70 7.53
C SER A 38 15.33 -6.61 8.95
N ASN A 39 15.93 -5.75 9.78
CA ASN A 39 15.52 -5.50 11.16
C ASN A 39 14.47 -4.39 11.29
N ALA A 40 14.14 -3.69 10.19
CA ALA A 40 13.15 -2.63 10.24
C ALA A 40 11.74 -3.21 10.46
N THR A 41 11.02 -2.59 11.39
CA THR A 41 9.65 -2.99 11.76
C THR A 41 8.62 -1.96 11.33
N LEU A 42 8.96 -0.68 11.27
CA LEU A 42 8.08 0.37 10.79
C LEU A 42 8.90 1.58 10.32
N GLY A 43 8.28 2.45 9.54
CA GLY A 43 8.92 3.69 9.14
C GLY A 43 8.27 4.34 7.94
N VAL A 44 9.05 5.22 7.34
CA VAL A 44 8.71 5.99 6.15
C VAL A 44 9.84 5.81 5.14
N ALA A 45 9.50 5.66 3.86
CA ALA A 45 10.46 5.64 2.76
C ALA A 45 9.99 6.57 1.65
N GLU A 46 10.94 7.12 0.91
CA GLU A 46 10.67 7.93 -0.28
C GLU A 46 11.09 7.14 -1.51
N LEU A 47 10.13 6.89 -2.39
CA LEU A 47 10.34 6.18 -3.64
C LEU A 47 10.04 7.08 -4.83
N ASN A 48 10.63 6.81 -5.99
CA ASN A 48 10.12 7.42 -7.22
C ASN A 48 8.79 6.75 -7.63
N ALA A 49 8.04 7.37 -8.54
CA ALA A 49 6.72 6.85 -8.94
C ALA A 49 6.81 5.48 -9.63
N ALA A 50 7.88 5.22 -10.40
CA ALA A 50 8.07 3.94 -11.08
C ALA A 50 8.28 2.77 -10.09
N ASP A 51 9.04 3.01 -9.02
CA ASP A 51 9.25 2.03 -7.95
C ASP A 51 7.97 1.77 -7.15
N VAL A 52 7.14 2.79 -6.92
CA VAL A 52 5.82 2.63 -6.30
C VAL A 52 4.90 1.79 -7.18
N ASP A 53 4.84 2.06 -8.48
CA ASP A 53 4.03 1.28 -9.41
C ASP A 53 4.49 -0.18 -9.46
N ALA A 54 5.80 -0.42 -9.50
CA ALA A 54 6.37 -1.76 -9.49
C ALA A 54 6.09 -2.49 -8.16
N LEU A 55 6.25 -1.80 -7.02
CA LEU A 55 5.88 -2.33 -5.71
C LEU A 55 4.42 -2.76 -5.67
N ILE A 56 3.51 -1.91 -6.16
CA ILE A 56 2.06 -2.15 -6.14
C ILE A 56 1.68 -3.33 -7.05
N LYS A 57 2.29 -3.45 -8.24
CA LYS A 57 2.07 -4.58 -9.16
C LYS A 57 2.41 -5.94 -8.55
N HIS A 58 3.30 -5.97 -7.55
CA HIS A 58 3.73 -7.18 -6.85
C HIS A 58 3.14 -7.31 -5.44
N SER A 59 2.08 -6.57 -5.14
CA SER A 59 1.45 -6.51 -3.82
C SER A 59 0.01 -6.99 -3.83
N ILE A 60 -0.54 -7.21 -2.64
CA ILE A 60 -1.95 -7.54 -2.44
C ILE A 60 -2.65 -6.30 -1.88
N ALA A 61 -3.67 -5.78 -2.55
CA ALA A 61 -4.47 -4.68 -2.02
C ALA A 61 -5.29 -5.14 -0.81
N ILE A 62 -5.24 -4.39 0.30
CA ILE A 62 -5.91 -4.73 1.57
C ILE A 62 -6.77 -3.57 2.12
N GLY A 63 -6.93 -2.48 1.37
CA GLY A 63 -7.74 -1.32 1.75
C GLY A 63 -8.52 -0.75 0.55
N VAL A 64 -9.48 0.13 0.83
CA VAL A 64 -10.36 0.73 -0.18
C VAL A 64 -9.67 1.93 -0.84
N GLY A 65 -9.51 1.86 -2.16
CA GLY A 65 -8.95 2.92 -3.01
C GLY A 65 -8.12 2.34 -4.16
N ALA A 66 -7.75 3.19 -5.13
CA ALA A 66 -6.80 2.84 -6.18
C ALA A 66 -5.66 3.86 -6.20
N TRP A 67 -4.42 3.37 -6.32
CA TRP A 67 -3.28 4.22 -6.64
C TRP A 67 -3.28 4.56 -8.13
N ARG A 68 -2.99 5.82 -8.48
CA ARG A 68 -2.64 6.23 -9.84
C ARG A 68 -1.22 6.77 -9.85
N ALA A 69 -0.42 6.27 -10.80
CA ALA A 69 0.99 6.61 -11.02
C ALA A 69 1.30 8.12 -11.09
N ASN A 70 0.31 8.96 -11.38
CA ASN A 70 0.43 10.40 -11.55
C ASN A 70 0.23 11.20 -10.24
N GLY A 71 0.03 10.55 -9.09
CA GLY A 71 -0.19 11.24 -7.81
C GLY A 71 -1.60 11.81 -7.62
N GLU A 72 -2.52 11.61 -8.57
CA GLU A 72 -3.93 11.93 -8.40
C GLU A 72 -4.64 10.81 -7.62
N GLU A 73 -5.13 11.17 -6.45
CA GLU A 73 -5.94 10.32 -5.59
C GLU A 73 -7.28 9.98 -6.27
N VAL A 74 -7.67 8.71 -6.30
CA VAL A 74 -9.01 8.31 -6.75
C VAL A 74 -9.90 8.34 -5.52
N GLY A 75 -10.90 9.23 -5.50
CA GLY A 75 -11.92 9.26 -4.45
C GLY A 75 -12.44 7.85 -4.18
N GLY A 76 -12.31 7.41 -2.94
CA GLY A 76 -12.70 6.06 -2.52
C GLY A 76 -14.16 5.79 -2.89
N ASN A 77 -14.42 4.59 -3.41
CA ASN A 77 -15.78 4.10 -3.59
C ASN A 77 -16.44 4.04 -2.20
N GLN A 78 -17.27 5.01 -1.85
CA GLN A 78 -18.24 4.86 -0.78
C GLN A 78 -19.13 3.70 -1.23
N GLY A 79 -18.92 2.53 -0.63
CA GLY A 79 -19.79 1.39 -0.88
C GLY A 79 -21.22 1.84 -0.63
N ASN A 80 -22.05 1.79 -1.68
CA ASN A 80 -23.49 1.85 -1.53
C ASN A 80 -23.88 0.64 -0.68
N GLY A 81 -24.03 0.87 0.63
CA GLY A 81 -24.77 -0.03 1.48
C GLY A 81 -26.20 0.01 0.99
N GLU A 82 -26.57 -0.91 0.10
CA GLU A 82 -27.96 -1.29 -0.06
C GLU A 82 -28.41 -1.82 1.30
N GLU A 83 -29.16 -0.98 2.02
CA GLU A 83 -30.04 -1.44 3.09
C GLU A 83 -30.88 -2.57 2.52
N ILE A 84 -30.67 -3.77 3.03
CA ILE A 84 -31.67 -4.83 2.99
C ILE A 84 -32.89 -4.31 3.77
N GLY A 85 -33.79 -3.66 3.04
CA GLY A 85 -35.09 -3.21 3.55
C GLY A 85 -35.81 -4.36 4.25
N GLY A 86 -36.36 -4.03 5.40
CA GLY A 86 -36.88 -4.97 6.38
C GLY A 86 -38.10 -5.78 5.93
N LEU A 87 -38.26 -6.89 6.65
CA LEU A 87 -39.49 -7.62 7.02
C LEU A 87 -40.56 -7.84 5.95
#